data_AF-A0A1G3VVU4-F1
#
_entry.id   AF-A0A1G3VVU4-F1
#
_cell.length_a   1.000
_cell.length_b   1.000
_cell.length_c   1.000
_cell.angle_alpha   90.00
_cell.angle_beta   90.00
_cell.angle_gamma   90.00
#
_symmetry.space_group_name_H-M   'P 1'
#
loop_
_entity.id
_entity.type
_entity.pdbx_description
1 polymer ?
#
loop_
_entity_poly.entity_id
_entity_poly.type
_entity_poly.pdbx_seq_one_letter_code
_entity_poly.pdbx_strand_id
1 'polypeptide(L)'
;IALIMALVIRAFLVQAFSIPSGSMQPTLLIGDYLLVNKFTYGIRNPLTNKVWIPIGTPQRGDVVVFIFPQDPSKDYIKRVVGLPGDRIQIINKKVMINGKVLKTPEAVYDDP
;
A
#
# COMPACT_ATOMS: atom_id res chain seq x y z
N ILE A 1 8.84 30.81 6.30
CA ILE A 1 9.78 29.71 5.97
C ILE A 1 9.24 28.35 6.43
N ALA A 2 8.95 28.15 7.72
CA ALA A 2 8.45 26.88 8.25
C ALA A 2 7.18 26.35 7.56
N LEU A 3 6.17 27.20 7.30
CA LEU A 3 4.93 26.81 6.62
C LEU A 3 5.18 26.28 5.20
N ILE A 4 6.01 26.99 4.43
CA ILE A 4 6.36 26.61 3.06
C ILE A 4 7.11 25.28 3.07
N MET A 5 8.07 25.12 3.99
CA MET A 5 8.82 23.87 4.14
C MET A 5 7.90 22.71 4.53
N ALA A 6 6.98 22.91 5.48
CA ALA A 6 6.00 21.91 5.89
C ALA A 6 5.08 21.50 4.72
N LEU A 7 4.63 22.46 3.89
CA LEU A 7 3.83 22.17 2.71
C LEU A 7 4.60 21.35 1.68
N VAL A 8 5.88 21.67 1.43
CA VAL A 8 6.74 20.91 0.51
C VAL A 8 6.96 19.48 1.02
N ILE A 9 7.26 19.32 2.31
CA ILE A 9 7.42 17.99 2.93
C ILE A 9 6.12 17.18 2.80
N ARG A 10 4.97 17.78 3.12
CA ARG A 10 3.66 17.12 3.05
C ARG A 10 3.26 16.77 1.61
N ALA A 11 3.59 17.62 0.66
CA ALA A 11 3.29 17.42 -0.74
C ALA A 11 4.10 16.26 -1.33
N PHE A 12 5.40 16.18 -1.05
CA PHE A 12 6.31 15.32 -1.80
C PHE A 12 6.96 14.18 -1.01
N LEU A 13 7.13 14.30 0.31
CA LEU A 13 7.93 13.36 1.09
C LEU A 13 7.04 12.42 1.92
N VAL A 14 6.22 12.98 2.80
CA VAL A 14 5.50 12.19 3.82
C VAL A 14 4.05 12.61 3.93
N GLN A 15 3.15 11.64 4.10
CA GLN A 15 1.76 11.89 4.49
C GLN A 15 1.36 10.99 5.64
N ALA A 16 0.69 11.59 6.63
CA ALA A 16 0.10 10.86 7.74
C ALA A 16 -1.28 10.32 7.33
N PHE A 17 -1.54 9.06 7.68
CA PHE A 17 -2.85 8.40 7.56
C PHE A 17 -3.23 7.78 8.89
N SER A 18 -4.53 7.71 9.19
CA SER A 18 -5.07 6.88 10.26
C SER A 18 -5.73 5.64 9.65
N ILE A 19 -5.72 4.52 10.39
CA ILE A 19 -6.32 3.24 9.96
C ILE A 19 -7.78 3.15 10.44
N PRO A 20 -8.78 3.25 9.54
CA PRO A 20 -10.19 3.21 9.93
C PRO A 20 -10.78 1.79 9.95
N SER A 21 -10.06 0.79 9.43
CA SER A 21 -10.59 -0.57 9.24
C SER A 21 -9.59 -1.65 9.64
N GLY A 22 -10.09 -2.80 10.10
CA GLY A 22 -9.28 -3.95 10.52
C GLY A 22 -8.80 -4.85 9.40
N SER A 23 -8.93 -4.47 8.12
CA SER A 23 -8.61 -5.35 6.99
C SER A 23 -7.13 -5.70 6.81
N MET A 24 -6.26 -5.06 7.58
CA MET A 24 -4.82 -5.28 7.62
C MET A 24 -4.37 -5.88 8.96
N GLN A 25 -5.30 -6.32 9.80
CA GLN A 25 -4.97 -7.08 11.02
C GLN A 25 -4.29 -8.40 10.64
N PRO A 26 -3.34 -8.88 11.47
CA PRO A 26 -2.86 -8.28 12.71
C PRO A 26 -1.74 -7.24 12.51
N THR A 27 -1.32 -6.96 11.27
CA THR A 27 -0.20 -6.04 11.00
C THR A 27 -0.53 -4.58 11.37
N LEU A 28 -1.73 -4.12 11.03
CA LEU A 28 -2.19 -2.76 11.29
C LEU A 28 -3.53 -2.80 12.02
N LEU A 29 -3.61 -2.13 13.16
CA LEU A 29 -4.78 -2.10 14.02
C LEU A 29 -5.63 -0.86 13.73
N ILE A 30 -6.92 -0.95 14.08
CA ILE A 30 -7.84 0.18 13.98
C ILE A 30 -7.36 1.26 14.95
N GLY A 31 -7.19 2.49 14.46
CA GLY A 31 -6.69 3.62 15.24
C GLY A 31 -5.19 3.88 15.10
N ASP A 32 -4.43 3.01 14.44
CA ASP A 32 -3.02 3.25 14.15
C ASP A 32 -2.82 4.48 13.25
N TYR A 33 -1.72 5.21 13.47
CA TYR A 33 -1.26 6.30 12.63
C TYR A 33 0.00 5.89 11.87
N LEU A 34 -0.02 6.06 10.55
CA LEU A 34 1.09 5.70 9.66
C LEU A 34 1.66 6.92 8.97
N LEU A 35 2.98 6.98 8.86
CA LEU A 35 3.68 7.91 7.99
C LEU A 35 4.05 7.19 6.69
N VAL A 36 3.42 7.60 5.60
CA VAL A 36 3.63 7.03 4.28
C VAL A 36 4.67 7.83 3.53
N ASN A 37 5.72 7.16 3.06
CA ASN A 37 6.72 7.74 2.17
C ASN A 37 6.19 7.75 0.73
N LYS A 38 5.96 8.94 0.18
CA LYS A 38 5.46 9.12 -1.20
C LYS A 38 6.55 8.99 -2.26
N PHE A 39 7.80 9.16 -1.86
CA PHE A 39 8.94 9.23 -2.77
C PHE A 39 9.39 7.84 -3.26
N THR A 40 9.11 6.78 -2.50
CA THR A 40 9.62 5.41 -2.74
C THR A 40 9.29 4.84 -4.12
N TYR A 41 8.16 5.26 -4.71
CA TYR A 41 7.71 4.79 -6.03
C TYR A 41 7.75 5.88 -7.11
N GLY A 42 8.41 7.01 -6.84
CA GLY A 42 8.56 8.11 -7.77
C GLY A 42 7.96 9.42 -7.32
N ILE A 43 8.35 10.49 -8.02
CA ILE A 43 7.86 11.85 -7.76
C ILE A 43 6.49 12.00 -8.42
N ARG A 44 5.48 12.32 -7.62
CA ARG A 44 4.10 12.55 -8.07
C ARG A 44 3.75 14.03 -7.96
N ASN A 45 2.90 14.49 -8.88
CA ASN A 45 2.26 15.79 -8.76
C ASN A 45 1.28 15.77 -7.56
N PRO A 46 1.43 16.64 -6.56
CA PRO A 46 0.58 16.64 -5.36
C PRO A 46 -0.88 17.03 -5.65
N LEU A 47 -1.17 17.64 -6.81
CA LEU A 47 -2.51 18.08 -7.21
C LEU A 47 -3.22 17.06 -8.10
N THR A 48 -2.49 16.39 -8.99
CA THR A 48 -3.07 15.47 -9.99
C THR A 48 -2.73 14.01 -9.76
N ASN A 49 -1.89 13.70 -8.77
CA ASN A 49 -1.33 12.37 -8.48
C ASN A 49 -0.60 11.69 -9.64
N LYS A 50 -0.35 12.39 -10.75
CA LYS A 50 0.39 11.88 -11.91
C LYS A 50 1.87 11.68 -11.55
N VAL A 51 2.41 10.52 -11.89
CA VAL A 51 3.84 10.22 -11.73
C VAL A 51 4.62 11.01 -12.78
N TRP A 52 5.56 11.85 -12.34
CA TRP A 52 6.49 12.57 -13.21
C TRP A 52 7.76 11.77 -13.46
N ILE A 53 8.33 11.21 -12.39
CA ILE A 53 9.58 10.45 -12.45
C ILE A 53 9.37 9.14 -11.68
N PRO A 54 9.29 7.98 -12.35
CA PRO A 54 9.25 6.70 -11.67
C PRO A 54 10.64 6.37 -11.12
N ILE A 55 10.75 6.13 -9.81
CA ILE A 55 12.03 5.86 -9.12
C ILE A 55 12.13 4.40 -8.67
N GLY A 56 10.99 3.76 -8.39
CA GLY A 56 10.94 2.39 -7.91
C GLY A 56 9.62 1.72 -8.27
N THR A 57 9.62 0.40 -8.26
CA THR A 57 8.42 -0.42 -8.46
C THR A 57 8.03 -1.10 -7.15
N PRO A 58 6.72 -1.34 -6.91
CA PRO A 58 6.26 -2.12 -5.78
C PRO A 58 6.93 -3.50 -5.75
N GLN A 59 7.35 -3.92 -4.56
CA GLN A 59 7.91 -5.24 -4.32
C GLN A 59 6.91 -6.09 -3.55
N ARG A 60 7.04 -7.42 -3.68
CA ARG A 60 6.17 -8.34 -2.94
C ARG A 60 6.40 -8.14 -1.44
N GLY A 61 5.31 -8.02 -0.70
CA GLY A 61 5.34 -7.77 0.74
C GLY A 61 5.22 -6.30 1.12
N ASP A 62 5.42 -5.37 0.19
CA ASP A 62 5.24 -3.94 0.46
C ASP A 62 3.81 -3.64 0.93
N VAL A 63 3.67 -2.78 1.95
CA VAL A 63 2.38 -2.20 2.32
C VAL A 63 2.26 -0.87 1.60
N VAL A 64 1.32 -0.79 0.66
CA VAL A 64 1.17 0.35 -0.23
C VAL A 64 -0.17 1.04 -0.01
N VAL A 65 -0.16 2.36 -0.17
CA VAL A 65 -1.36 3.17 -0.26
C VAL A 65 -1.63 3.49 -1.72
N PHE A 66 -2.84 3.22 -2.18
CA PHE A 66 -3.26 3.49 -3.55
C PHE A 66 -4.71 3.96 -3.59
N ILE A 67 -5.02 4.72 -4.64
CA ILE A 67 -6.37 5.21 -4.90
C ILE A 67 -7.21 4.01 -5.35
N PHE A 68 -8.36 3.80 -4.71
CA PHE A 68 -9.23 2.67 -5.03
C PHE A 68 -9.79 2.81 -6.46
N PRO A 69 -9.55 1.84 -7.37
CA PRO A 69 -9.89 2.01 -8.79
C PRO A 69 -11.38 2.22 -9.09
N GLN A 70 -12.28 1.71 -8.24
CA GLN A 70 -13.72 1.88 -8.43
C GLN A 70 -14.26 3.19 -7.85
N ASP A 71 -13.56 3.77 -6.88
CA ASP A 71 -13.94 5.03 -6.23
C ASP A 71 -12.68 5.84 -5.90
N PRO A 72 -12.27 6.75 -6.80
CA PRO A 72 -11.06 7.54 -6.65
C PRO A 72 -11.04 8.52 -5.46
N SER A 73 -12.15 8.67 -4.74
CA SER A 73 -12.20 9.46 -3.51
C SER A 73 -11.61 8.74 -2.30
N LYS A 74 -11.30 7.44 -2.42
CA LYS A 74 -10.83 6.60 -1.32
C LYS A 74 -9.40 6.13 -1.52
N ASP A 75 -8.59 6.28 -0.48
CA ASP A 75 -7.28 5.66 -0.36
C ASP A 75 -7.39 4.30 0.34
N TYR A 76 -6.79 3.26 -0.24
CA TYR A 76 -6.74 1.92 0.32
C TYR A 76 -5.31 1.56 0.69
N ILE A 77 -5.15 0.89 1.83
CA ILE A 77 -3.88 0.38 2.32
C ILE A 77 -3.92 -1.13 2.25
N LYS A 78 -3.06 -1.73 1.41
CA LYS A 78 -2.99 -3.18 1.22
C LYS A 78 -1.55 -3.65 1.06
N ARG A 79 -1.33 -4.94 1.26
CA ARG A 79 -0.05 -5.59 1.01
C ARG A 79 0.03 -6.08 -0.44
N VAL A 80 1.17 -5.86 -1.08
CA VAL A 80 1.46 -6.35 -2.43
C VAL A 80 1.71 -7.86 -2.36
N VAL A 81 0.75 -8.63 -2.85
CA VAL A 81 0.85 -10.10 -2.88
C VAL A 81 1.36 -10.62 -4.22
N GLY A 82 1.03 -9.97 -5.34
CA GLY A 82 1.41 -10.38 -6.69
C GLY A 82 2.04 -9.22 -7.48
N LEU A 83 2.98 -9.56 -8.36
CA LEU A 83 3.65 -8.64 -9.27
C LEU A 83 3.31 -8.97 -10.73
N PRO A 84 3.57 -8.05 -11.69
CA PRO A 84 3.36 -8.34 -13.11
C PRO A 84 4.06 -9.65 -13.52
N GLY A 85 3.32 -10.53 -14.20
CA GLY A 85 3.80 -11.85 -14.61
C GLY A 85 3.53 -12.99 -13.62
N ASP A 86 3.11 -12.69 -12.38
CA ASP A 86 2.71 -13.74 -11.44
C ASP A 86 1.36 -14.34 -11.78
N ARG A 87 1.28 -15.67 -11.62
CA ARG A 87 0.01 -16.39 -11.51
C ARG A 87 -0.36 -16.56 -10.06
N ILE A 88 -1.45 -15.91 -9.65
CA ILE A 88 -1.99 -16.00 -8.28
C ILE A 88 -3.18 -16.96 -8.27
N GLN A 89 -3.20 -17.87 -7.30
CA GLN A 89 -4.31 -18.78 -7.05
C GLN A 89 -4.63 -18.82 -5.55
N ILE A 90 -5.89 -19.03 -5.21
CA ILE A 90 -6.31 -19.30 -3.83
C ILE A 90 -6.92 -20.70 -3.84
N ILE A 91 -6.27 -21.66 -3.18
CA ILE A 91 -6.72 -23.06 -3.12
C ILE A 91 -6.74 -23.49 -1.66
N ASN A 92 -7.89 -23.99 -1.19
CA ASN A 92 -8.08 -24.37 0.21
C ASN A 92 -7.65 -23.24 1.16
N LYS A 93 -8.12 -22.02 0.86
CA LYS A 93 -7.78 -20.75 1.52
C LYS A 93 -6.32 -20.30 1.42
N LYS A 94 -5.39 -21.15 0.97
CA LYS A 94 -3.97 -20.80 0.84
C LYS A 94 -3.71 -20.02 -0.44
N VAL A 95 -3.01 -18.90 -0.31
CA VAL A 95 -2.52 -18.14 -1.46
C VAL A 95 -1.32 -18.87 -2.07
N MET A 96 -1.35 -19.04 -3.39
CA MET A 96 -0.28 -19.64 -4.18
C MET A 96 0.17 -18.65 -5.26
N ILE A 97 1.48 -18.55 -5.43
CA ILE A 97 2.15 -17.73 -6.44
C ILE A 97 2.98 -18.68 -7.30
N ASN A 98 2.72 -18.71 -8.60
CA ASN A 98 3.47 -19.53 -9.57
C ASN A 98 3.58 -21.01 -9.14
N GLY A 99 2.48 -21.55 -8.60
CA GLY A 99 2.40 -22.94 -8.10
C GLY A 99 3.00 -23.19 -6.72
N LYS A 100 3.62 -22.19 -6.08
CA LYS A 100 4.19 -22.30 -4.73
C LYS A 100 3.28 -21.62 -3.71
N VAL A 101 3.03 -22.28 -2.58
CA VAL A 101 2.29 -21.67 -1.47
C VAL A 101 3.06 -20.47 -0.93
N LEU A 102 2.38 -19.34 -0.79
CA LEU A 102 2.92 -18.15 -0.15
C LEU A 102 3.12 -18.43 1.33
N LYS A 103 4.37 -18.41 1.78
CA LYS A 103 4.74 -18.54 3.19
C LYS A 103 5.05 -17.17 3.76
N THR A 104 4.05 -16.49 4.30
CA THR A 104 4.22 -15.23 5.03
C THR A 104 3.61 -15.37 6.42
N PRO A 105 4.33 -14.96 7.50
CA PRO A 105 3.84 -15.04 8.87
C PRO A 105 2.52 -14.30 9.10
N GLU A 106 2.25 -13.27 8.29
CA GLU A 106 1.08 -12.41 8.42
C GLU A 106 -0.16 -12.95 7.67
N ALA A 107 -0.03 -14.06 6.94
CA ALA A 107 -1.17 -14.67 6.24
C ALA A 107 -2.12 -15.33 7.25
N VAL A 108 -3.26 -14.69 7.47
CA VAL A 108 -4.35 -15.22 8.30
C VAL A 108 -5.39 -15.91 7.43
N TYR A 109 -5.84 -17.09 7.86
CA TYR A 109 -6.87 -17.88 7.19
C TYR A 109 -8.03 -18.08 8.15
N ASP A 110 -8.91 -17.08 8.23
CA ASP A 110 -10.09 -17.19 9.10
C ASP A 110 -11.15 -18.11 8.45
N ASP A 111 -11.68 -19.03 9.26
CA ASP A 111 -12.90 -19.77 8.96
C ASP A 111 -14.11 -18.94 9.42
N PRO A 112 -15.20 -18.87 8.62
CA PRO A 112 -16.44 -18.24 9.06
C PRO A 112 -17.11 -19.00 10.20
#